data_AF-A0A918CLA9-F1
#
_entry.id   AF-A0A918CLA9-F1
#
_cell.length_a   1.000
_cell.length_b   1.000
_cell.length_c   1.000
_cell.angle_alpha   90.00
_cell.angle_beta   90.00
_cell.angle_gamma   90.00
#
_symmetry.space_group_name_H-M   'P 1'
#
loop_
_entity.id
_entity.type
_entity.pdbx_description
1 polymer ?
#
loop_
_entity_poly.entity_id
_entity_poly.type
_entity_poly.pdbx_seq_one_letter_code
_entity_poly.pdbx_strand_id
1 'polypeptide(L)' 'MALIILSDHNDYESMEVVEMIDGKRGDLLLEFRMDDSSARLSHIRPEIDIPLLRASLDVFREEFVDPRKASGAPCPPW' A
#
# COMPACT_ATOMS: atom_id res chain seq x y z
N MET A 1 -8.57 9.12 12.76
CA MET A 1 -7.91 9.06 11.43
C MET A 1 -7.61 7.60 11.17
N ALA A 2 -8.09 7.06 10.05
CA ALA A 2 -7.84 5.67 9.67
C ALA A 2 -7.05 5.66 8.35
N LEU A 3 -6.02 4.82 8.27
CA LEU A 3 -5.25 4.59 7.06
C LEU A 3 -5.91 3.44 6.32
N ILE A 4 -6.29 3.65 5.07
CA ILE A 4 -6.84 2.60 4.23
C ILE A 4 -5.94 2.42 3.02
N ILE A 5 -5.48 1.18 2.84
CA ILE A 5 -4.81 0.74 1.63
C ILE A 5 -5.88 0.43 0.60
N LEU A 6 -5.89 1.19 -0.48
CA LEU A 6 -6.74 0.91 -1.64
C LEU A 6 -5.85 0.26 -2.69
N SER A 7 -6.13 -1.02 -2.95
CA SER A 7 -5.59 -1.77 -4.08
C SER A 7 -6.79 -2.15 -4.94
N ASP A 8 -6.81 -1.73 -6.20
CA ASP A 8 -7.76 -2.28 -7.15
C ASP A 8 -7.35 -3.73 -7.42
N HIS A 9 -8.24 -4.67 -7.11
CA HIS A 9 -7.97 -6.10 -7.25
C HIS A 9 -7.71 -6.51 -8.72
N ASN A 10 -8.04 -5.64 -9.69
CA ASN A 10 -7.86 -5.89 -11.12
C ASN A 10 -6.65 -5.18 -11.75
N ASP A 11 -6.23 -4.03 -11.22
CA ASP A 11 -5.08 -3.26 -11.72
C ASP A 11 -4.00 -3.22 -10.63
N TYR A 12 -3.17 -4.26 -10.59
CA TYR A 12 -2.02 -4.40 -9.66
C TYR A 12 -0.91 -3.36 -9.89
N GLU A 13 -1.18 -2.26 -10.60
CA GLU A 13 -0.20 -1.24 -10.98
C GLU A 13 0.12 -0.27 -9.83
N SER A 14 -0.79 -0.10 -8.86
CA SER A 14 -0.59 0.82 -7.74
C SER A 14 -1.24 0.39 -6.42
N MET A 15 -0.60 0.79 -5.34
CA MET A 15 -1.10 0.72 -3.97
C MET A 15 -1.10 2.13 -3.38
N GLU A 16 -2.27 2.57 -2.93
CA GLU A 16 -2.43 3.91 -2.39
C GLU A 16 -2.79 3.86 -0.90
N VAL A 17 -2.07 4.65 -0.11
CA VAL A 17 -2.44 4.96 1.27
C VAL A 17 -3.05 6.34 1.28
N VAL A 18 -4.30 6.43 1.71
CA VAL A 18 -5.06 7.68 1.75
C VAL A 18 -5.52 8.00 3.15
N GLU A 19 -5.72 9.29 3.41
CA GLU A 19 -6.44 9.72 4.59
C GLU A 19 -7.94 9.48 4.41
N MET A 20 -8.61 8.97 5.43
CA MET A 20 -10.07 8.92 5.49
C MET A 20 -10.60 10.00 6.43
N ILE A 21 -11.43 10.90 5.89
CA ILE A 21 -12.06 12.00 6.62
C ILE A 21 -13.57 11.82 6.53
N ASP A 22 -14.23 11.69 7.68
CA ASP A 22 -15.69 11.49 7.79
C ASP A 22 -16.24 10.38 6.87
N GLY A 23 -15.50 9.26 6.77
CA GLY A 23 -15.87 8.10 5.96
C GLY A 23 -15.69 8.29 4.45
N LYS A 24 -15.12 9.41 4.01
CA LYS A 24 -14.79 9.68 2.61
C LYS A 24 -13.29 9.59 2.39
N ARG A 25 -12.91 9.21 1.17
CA ARG A 25 -11.53 9.28 0.70
C ARG A 25 -11.09 10.74 0.69
N GLY A 26 -10.08 11.04 1.50
CA GLY A 26 -9.36 12.30 1.53
C GLY A 26 -8.13 12.23 0.63
N ASP A 27 -7.05 12.83 1.11
CA ASP A 27 -5.85 13.01 0.31
C ASP A 27 -4.96 11.76 0.24
N LEU A 28 -4.22 11.65 -0.87
CA LEU A 28 -3.17 10.66 -1.05
C LEU A 28 -1.98 10.99 -0.15
N LEU A 29 -1.56 10.01 0.65
CA LEU A 29 -0.42 10.11 1.57
C LEU A 29 0.82 9.41 1.00
N LEU A 30 0.64 8.19 0.48
CA LEU A 30 1.69 7.36 -0.10
C LEU A 30 1.15 6.66 -1.34
N GLU A 31 1.95 6.58 -2.39
CA GLU A 31 1.70 5.73 -3.55
C GLU A 31 2.90 4.84 -3.76
N PHE A 32 2.66 3.54 -3.83
CA PHE A 32 3.63 2.59 -4.33
C PHE A 32 3.18 2.15 -5.72
N ARG A 33 4.08 2.31 -6.70
CA ARG A 33 3.89 1.72 -8.03
C ARG A 33 4.59 0.39 -8.10
N MET A 34 3.88 -0.57 -8.64
CA MET A 34 4.33 -1.95 -8.73
C MET A 34 4.46 -2.31 -10.20
N ASP A 35 5.61 -2.87 -10.55
CA ASP A 35 5.81 -3.60 -11.80
C ASP A 35 6.05 -5.08 -11.47
N ASP A 36 6.23 -5.91 -12.50
CA ASP A 36 6.44 -7.34 -12.35
C ASP A 36 7.59 -7.68 -11.38
N SER A 37 8.58 -6.79 -11.22
CA SER A 37 9.85 -7.02 -10.52
C SER A 37 10.17 -6.03 -9.40
N SER A 38 9.38 -4.98 -9.20
CA SER A 38 9.68 -3.98 -8.19
C SER A 38 8.45 -3.26 -7.63
N ALA A 39 8.51 -2.92 -6.35
CA ALA A 39 7.61 -1.97 -5.71
C ALA A 39 8.39 -0.70 -5.37
N ARG A 40 8.00 0.44 -5.93
CA ARG A 40 8.67 1.73 -5.75
C ARG A 40 7.73 2.75 -5.13
N LEU A 41 8.20 3.45 -4.11
CA LEU A 41 7.51 4.61 -3.58
C LEU A 41 7.56 5.74 -4.62
N SER A 42 6.44 5.95 -5.33
CA SER A 42 6.31 6.98 -6.38
C SER A 42 5.85 8.31 -5.81
N HIS A 43 5.11 8.27 -4.69
CA HIS A 43 4.65 9.47 -4.00
C HIS A 43 4.76 9.31 -2.48
N ILE A 44 5.27 10.34 -1.83
CA ILE A 44 5.18 10.54 -0.39
C ILE A 44 4.92 12.02 -0.13
N ARG A 45 3.89 12.30 0.66
CA ARG A 45 3.65 13.65 1.15
C ARG A 45 4.84 14.13 2.01
N PRO A 46 5.31 15.36 1.84
CA PRO A 46 6.52 15.85 2.52
C PRO A 46 6.40 15.87 4.06
N GLU A 47 5.19 15.93 4.59
CA GLU A 47 4.87 15.87 6.02
C GLU A 47 4.83 14.45 6.61
N ILE A 48 5.04 13.40 5.80
CA ILE A 48 4.97 12.02 6.24
C ILE A 48 6.31 11.57 6.86
N ASP A 49 6.30 11.38 8.18
CA ASP A 49 7.45 10.87 8.91
C ASP A 49 7.68 9.36 8.68
N ILE A 50 8.94 8.93 8.81
CA ILE A 50 9.39 7.53 8.71
C ILE A 50 8.55 6.52 9.52
N PRO A 51 8.04 6.82 10.73
CA PRO A 51 7.18 5.91 11.47
C PRO A 51 5.88 5.56 10.73
N LEU A 52 5.30 6.50 10.00
CA LEU A 52 4.09 6.23 9.21
C LEU A 52 4.42 5.34 8.00
N LEU A 53 5.57 5.57 7.36
CA LEU A 53 6.06 4.69 6.29
C LEU A 53 6.25 3.25 6.80
N ARG A 54 6.82 3.07 8.00
CA ARG A 54 6.97 1.76 8.64
C ARG A 54 5.61 1.10 8.91
N ALA A 55 4.66 1.83 9.49
CA ALA A 55 3.32 1.32 9.74
C ALA A 55 2.63 0.88 8.44
N SER A 56 2.75 1.65 7.37
CA SER A 56 2.19 1.29 6.05
C SER A 56 2.82 0.02 5.46
N LEU A 57 4.13 -0.19 5.65
CA LEU A 57 4.80 -1.41 5.22
C LEU A 57 4.39 -2.62 6.05
N ASP A 58 4.20 -2.46 7.36
CA ASP A 58 3.72 -3.53 8.24
C ASP A 58 2.30 -3.96 7.83
N VAL A 59 1.40 -3.00 7.58
CA VAL A 59 0.03 -3.30 7.09
C VAL A 59 0.08 -3.98 5.72
N PHE A 60 0.90 -3.49 4.78
CA PHE A 60 1.05 -4.16 3.47
C PHE A 60 1.53 -5.61 3.61
N ARG A 61 2.48 -5.87 4.51
CA ARG A 61 2.95 -7.23 4.78
C ARG A 61 1.82 -8.11 5.31
N GLU A 62 1.11 -7.65 6.33
CA GLU A 62 0.09 -8.42 7.06
C GLU A 62 -1.17 -8.66 6.23
N GLU A 63 -1.63 -7.66 5.47
CA GLU A 63 -2.89 -7.72 4.73
C GLU A 63 -2.71 -8.31 3.32
N PHE A 64 -1.51 -8.24 2.75
CA PHE A 64 -1.28 -8.65 1.36
C PHE A 64 -0.24 -9.75 1.20
N VAL A 65 0.97 -9.58 1.73
CA VAL A 65 2.08 -10.53 1.50
C VAL A 65 1.86 -11.86 2.23
N ASP A 66 1.53 -11.81 3.52
CA ASP A 66 1.43 -13.00 4.35
C ASP A 66 0.23 -13.90 3.97
N PRO A 67 -0.98 -13.37 3.71
CA PRO A 67 -2.10 -14.17 3.22
C PRO A 67 -1.82 -14.80 1.86
N ARG A 68 -1.10 -14.09 0.98
CA ARG A 68 -0.72 -14.61 -0.33
C ARG A 68 0.28 -15.75 -0.22
N LYS A 69 1.30 -15.62 0.63
CA LYS A 69 2.24 -16.72 0.93
C LYS A 69 1.52 -17.93 1.51
N ALA A 70 0.60 -17.71 2.45
CA ALA A 70 -0.17 -18.78 3.09
C ALA A 70 -1.09 -19.53 2.11
N SER A 71 -1.62 -18.84 1.10
CA SER A 71 -2.49 -19.46 0.07
C SER A 71 -1.72 -20.22 -1.02
N GLY A 72 -0.38 -20.16 -1.03
CA GLY A 72 0.43 -20.79 -2.07
C GLY A 72 0.31 -20.12 -3.44
N ALA A 73 -0.37 -18.97 -3.51
CA ALA A 73 -0.42 -18.15 -4.71
C ALA A 73 1.01 -17.69 -5.05
N PRO A 74 1.39 -17.66 -6.34
CA PRO A 74 2.70 -17.18 -6.73
C PRO A 74 2.89 -15.76 -6.19
N CYS A 75 3.94 -15.58 -5.39
CA CYS A 75 4.47 -14.25 -5.11
C CYS A 75 4.92 -13.68 -6.46
N PRO A 76 4.45 -12.49 -6.84
CA PRO A 76 4.99 -11.84 -8.01
C PRO A 76 6.49 -11.53 -7.75
N PRO A 77 7.36 -11.51 -8.77
CA PRO A 77 8.82 -11.61 -8.59
C PRO A 77 9.53 -10.35 -8.05
N TRP A 78 8.84 -9.52 -7.27
CA TRP A 78 9.40 -8.39 -6.53
C TRP A 78 9.96 -8.78 -5.16
#